data_AF-A0A7C0YAG8-F1
#
_entry.id   AF-A0A7C0YAG8-F1
#
_cell.length_a   1.000
_cell.length_b   1.000
_cell.length_c   1.000
_cell.angle_alpha   90.00
_cell.angle_beta   90.00
_cell.angle_gamma   90.00
#
_symmetry.space_group_name_H-M   'P 1'
#
loop_
_entity.id
_entity.type
_entity.pdbx_description
1 polymer ?
#
loop_
_entity_poly.entity_id
_entity_poly.type
_entity_poly.pdbx_seq_one_letter_code
_entity_poly.pdbx_strand_id
1 'polypeptide(L)'
;MTPGLLPPLLRPSSSPSIDQSMKKAAVAALKKWGTGSGASRLISGNVSLYTELETECARFKETESALVFSSGYYTNIGVISSLVGSDAVILSDQLNHVSIVDACRLSTEHC
;
A
#
# COMPACT_ATOMS: atom_id res chain seq x y z
N MET A 1 24.44 -16.50 29.68
CA MET A 1 24.59 -15.27 28.89
C MET A 1 24.64 -15.65 27.42
N THR A 2 23.49 -15.93 26.81
CA THR A 2 23.38 -16.13 25.36
C THR A 2 23.12 -14.76 24.72
N PRO A 3 23.92 -14.30 23.75
CA PRO A 3 23.69 -13.03 23.09
C PRO A 3 22.30 -13.01 22.47
N GLY A 4 21.52 -11.97 22.79
CA GLY A 4 20.13 -11.81 22.36
C GLY A 4 19.98 -11.92 20.84
N LEU A 5 19.34 -12.99 20.39
CA LEU A 5 18.97 -13.18 19.00
C LEU A 5 17.85 -12.19 18.66
N LEU A 6 18.11 -11.24 17.78
CA LEU A 6 17.08 -10.32 17.28
C LEU A 6 15.86 -11.10 16.73
N PRO A 7 14.64 -10.56 16.87
CA PRO A 7 13.43 -11.14 16.29
C PRO A 7 13.62 -11.49 14.82
N PRO A 8 12.96 -12.53 14.27
CA PRO A 8 13.14 -12.96 12.89
C PRO A 8 13.00 -11.84 11.85
N LEU A 9 12.21 -10.79 12.11
CA LEU A 9 12.03 -9.62 11.24
C LEU A 9 13.17 -8.58 11.31
N LEU A 10 14.03 -8.65 12.32
CA LEU A 10 15.13 -7.71 12.57
C LEU A 10 16.51 -8.32 12.25
N ARG A 11 16.56 -9.45 11.55
CA ARG A 11 17.82 -10.03 11.08
C ARG A 11 18.17 -9.44 9.71
N PRO A 12 19.42 -9.03 9.45
CA PRO A 12 19.81 -8.50 8.14
C PRO A 12 19.52 -9.47 6.99
N SER A 13 19.62 -10.78 7.23
CA SER A 13 19.33 -11.84 6.26
C SER A 13 17.84 -12.14 6.01
N SER A 14 16.92 -11.45 6.70
CA SER A 14 15.47 -11.66 6.58
C SER A 14 14.71 -10.42 6.09
N SER A 15 15.40 -9.34 5.72
CA SER A 15 14.74 -8.20 5.09
C SER A 15 14.21 -8.60 3.70
N PRO A 16 12.90 -8.46 3.43
CA PRO A 16 12.32 -8.81 2.14
C PRO A 16 13.00 -8.08 0.97
N SER A 17 13.53 -6.88 1.24
CA SER A 17 14.19 -6.03 0.24
C SER A 17 15.46 -6.64 -0.37
N ILE A 18 16.15 -7.52 0.35
CA ILE A 18 17.40 -8.15 -0.12
C ILE A 18 17.29 -9.66 -0.35
N ASP A 19 16.12 -10.23 -0.06
CA ASP A 19 15.85 -11.66 -0.19
C ASP A 19 15.99 -12.15 -1.64
N GLN A 20 16.58 -13.33 -1.81
CA GLN A 20 16.87 -13.88 -3.15
C GLN A 20 15.60 -14.33 -3.87
N SER A 21 14.57 -14.81 -3.16
CA SER A 21 13.30 -15.17 -3.76
C SER A 21 12.57 -13.92 -4.27
N MET A 22 12.62 -12.82 -3.50
CA MET A 22 12.05 -11.53 -3.90
C MET A 22 12.72 -10.99 -5.16
N LYS A 23 14.06 -11.04 -5.24
CA LYS A 23 14.82 -10.63 -6.44
C LYS A 23 14.41 -11.44 -7.68
N LYS A 24 14.27 -12.76 -7.53
CA LYS A 24 13.83 -13.63 -8.64
C LYS A 24 12.41 -13.30 -9.10
N ALA A 25 11.48 -13.07 -8.18
CA ALA A 25 10.11 -12.67 -8.48
C ALA A 25 10.07 -11.33 -9.22
N ALA A 26 10.85 -10.33 -8.76
CA ALA A 26 10.96 -9.04 -9.42
C ALA A 26 11.48 -9.15 -10.86
N VAL A 27 12.54 -9.94 -11.09
CA VAL A 27 13.07 -10.18 -12.46
C VAL A 27 12.03 -10.88 -13.34
N ALA A 28 11.29 -11.85 -12.81
CA ALA A 28 10.22 -12.51 -13.56
C ALA A 28 9.10 -11.52 -13.94
N ALA A 29 8.72 -10.64 -13.01
CA ALA A 29 7.72 -9.62 -13.28
C ALA A 29 8.17 -8.62 -14.36
N LEU A 30 9.43 -8.15 -14.28
CA LEU A 30 10.01 -7.27 -15.29
C LEU A 30 9.97 -7.88 -16.70
N LYS A 31 10.27 -9.18 -16.81
CA LYS A 31 10.21 -9.89 -18.10
C LYS A 31 8.78 -10.03 -18.66
N LYS A 32 7.78 -10.15 -17.80
CA LYS A 32 6.38 -10.40 -18.21
C LYS A 32 5.59 -9.10 -18.44
N TRP A 33 5.74 -8.10 -17.59
CA TRP A 33 4.94 -6.87 -17.61
C TRP A 33 5.73 -5.60 -17.91
N GLY A 34 7.06 -5.68 -18.04
CA GLY A 34 7.92 -4.51 -18.28
C GLY A 34 8.23 -3.72 -17.01
N THR A 35 8.69 -2.48 -17.18
CA THR A 35 9.21 -1.63 -16.08
C THR A 35 8.15 -0.77 -15.38
N GLY A 36 6.93 -0.71 -15.92
CA GLY A 36 5.85 0.11 -15.37
C GLY A 36 4.54 -0.07 -16.14
N SER A 37 3.46 0.51 -15.63
CA SER A 37 2.11 0.37 -16.22
C SER A 37 1.90 1.13 -17.53
N GLY A 38 2.73 2.14 -17.82
CA GLY A 38 2.64 2.96 -19.03
C GLY A 38 1.47 3.95 -19.09
N ALA A 39 0.42 3.76 -18.29
CA ALA A 39 -0.72 4.67 -18.18
C ALA A 39 -1.43 4.52 -16.82
N SER A 40 -2.52 5.27 -16.62
CA SER A 40 -3.42 5.08 -15.48
C SER A 40 -4.19 3.77 -15.59
N ARG A 41 -4.68 3.26 -14.45
CA ARG A 41 -5.49 2.03 -14.40
C ARG A 41 -6.78 2.13 -15.23
N LEU A 42 -7.35 3.32 -15.37
CA LEU A 42 -8.60 3.54 -16.11
C LEU A 42 -8.42 3.37 -17.63
N ILE A 43 -7.26 3.73 -18.17
CA ILE A 43 -7.04 3.77 -19.63
C ILE A 43 -6.44 2.44 -20.13
N SER A 44 -5.19 2.15 -19.74
CA SER A 44 -4.48 0.96 -20.21
C SER A 44 -3.43 0.42 -19.23
N GLY A 45 -3.27 1.06 -18.08
CA GLY A 45 -2.26 0.70 -17.09
C GLY A 45 -2.64 -0.41 -16.12
N ASN A 46 -3.84 -0.98 -16.23
CA ASN A 46 -4.29 -2.02 -15.31
C ASN A 46 -3.86 -3.41 -15.79
N VAL A 47 -2.64 -3.82 -15.41
CA VAL A 47 -2.12 -5.16 -15.69
C VAL A 47 -2.62 -6.20 -14.67
N SER A 48 -2.65 -7.47 -15.07
CA SER A 48 -3.17 -8.58 -14.23
C SER A 48 -2.50 -8.69 -12.85
N LEU A 49 -1.22 -8.28 -12.77
CA LEU A 49 -0.44 -8.30 -11.53
C LEU A 49 -1.10 -7.51 -10.39
N TYR A 50 -1.82 -6.42 -10.71
CA TYR A 50 -2.54 -5.67 -9.69
C TYR A 50 -3.70 -6.45 -9.10
N THR A 51 -4.51 -7.10 -9.94
CA THR A 51 -5.65 -7.91 -9.50
C THR A 51 -5.17 -9.13 -8.70
N GLU A 52 -4.07 -9.77 -9.11
CA GLU A 52 -3.44 -10.86 -8.36
C GLU A 52 -3.01 -10.39 -6.96
N LEU A 53 -2.34 -9.24 -6.87
CA LEU A 53 -1.92 -8.65 -5.60
C LEU A 53 -3.11 -8.24 -4.72
N GLU A 54 -4.12 -7.59 -5.29
CA GLU A 54 -5.32 -7.15 -4.59
C GLU A 54 -6.09 -8.35 -4.01
N THR A 55 -6.17 -9.45 -4.75
CA THR A 55 -6.78 -10.70 -4.26
C THR A 55 -6.02 -11.27 -3.05
N GLU A 56 -4.70 -11.34 -3.13
CA GLU A 56 -3.89 -11.81 -2.00
C GLU A 56 -3.95 -10.87 -0.79
N CYS A 57 -4.00 -9.56 -1.02
CA CYS A 57 -4.19 -8.57 0.04
C CYS A 57 -5.56 -8.71 0.71
N ALA A 58 -6.64 -8.88 -0.06
CA ALA A 58 -7.98 -9.09 0.46
C ALA A 58 -8.05 -10.38 1.30
N ARG A 59 -7.47 -11.47 0.79
CA ARG A 59 -7.34 -12.75 1.51
C ARG A 59 -6.55 -12.60 2.81
N PHE A 60 -5.42 -11.89 2.77
CA PHE A 60 -4.57 -11.66 3.95
C PHE A 60 -5.25 -10.79 5.01
N LYS A 61 -6.11 -9.86 4.60
CA LYS A 61 -6.87 -8.97 5.49
C LYS A 61 -8.26 -9.48 5.84
N GLU A 62 -8.62 -10.68 5.39
CA GLU A 62 -9.94 -11.30 5.61
C GLU A 62 -11.09 -10.35 5.24
N THR A 63 -10.97 -9.69 4.09
CA THR A 63 -11.96 -8.73 3.58
C THR A 63 -12.43 -9.13 2.18
N GLU A 64 -13.55 -8.55 1.74
CA GLU A 64 -14.18 -8.88 0.45
C GLU A 64 -13.33 -8.45 -0.75
N SER A 65 -12.59 -7.34 -0.63
CA SER A 65 -11.77 -6.79 -1.71
C SER A 65 -10.66 -5.87 -1.18
N ALA A 66 -9.64 -5.62 -2.00
CA ALA A 66 -8.58 -4.67 -1.70
C ALA A 66 -8.23 -3.83 -2.93
N LEU A 67 -7.61 -2.67 -2.71
CA LEU A 67 -7.17 -1.78 -3.76
C LEU A 67 -5.74 -1.32 -3.50
N VAL A 68 -4.87 -1.42 -4.51
CA VAL A 68 -3.45 -1.06 -4.38
C VAL A 68 -3.18 0.35 -4.91
N PHE A 69 -2.56 1.16 -4.05
CA PHE A 69 -2.02 2.48 -4.38
C PHE A 69 -0.49 2.45 -4.43
N SER A 70 0.11 3.51 -4.97
CA SER A 70 1.57 3.64 -5.12
C SER A 70 2.31 3.76 -3.79
N SER A 71 1.66 4.23 -2.72
CA SER A 71 2.22 4.29 -1.37
C SER A 71 1.11 4.34 -0.33
N GLY A 72 1.44 4.02 0.94
CA GLY A 72 0.50 4.18 2.06
C GLY A 72 0.07 5.63 2.28
N TYR A 73 0.90 6.61 1.89
CA TYR A 73 0.52 8.02 1.92
C TYR A 73 -0.66 8.28 0.98
N TYR A 74 -0.53 7.86 -0.29
CA TYR A 74 -1.60 8.05 -1.29
C TYR A 74 -2.83 7.21 -1.01
N THR A 75 -2.68 6.03 -0.39
CA THR A 75 -3.83 5.26 0.11
C THR A 75 -4.64 6.09 1.10
N ASN A 76 -4.00 6.68 2.12
CA ASN A 76 -4.71 7.44 3.15
C ASN A 76 -5.38 8.69 2.57
N ILE A 77 -4.64 9.46 1.76
CA ILE A 77 -5.18 10.64 1.08
C ILE A 77 -6.39 10.26 0.24
N GLY A 78 -6.23 9.34 -0.71
CA GLY A 78 -7.27 9.00 -1.68
C GLY A 78 -8.50 8.37 -1.04
N VAL A 79 -8.34 7.52 -0.02
CA VAL A 79 -9.47 6.84 0.62
C VAL A 79 -10.25 7.79 1.52
N ILE A 80 -9.58 8.49 2.44
CA ILE A 80 -10.26 9.36 3.41
C ILE A 80 -10.91 10.54 2.70
N SER A 81 -10.23 11.19 1.74
CA SER A 81 -10.80 12.31 1.00
C SER A 81 -12.01 11.92 0.14
N SER A 82 -12.10 10.66 -0.29
CA SER A 82 -13.23 10.18 -1.10
C SER A 82 -14.41 9.68 -0.27
N LEU A 83 -14.17 9.23 0.97
CA LEU A 83 -15.21 8.71 1.85
C LEU A 83 -15.88 9.80 2.71
N VAL A 84 -15.13 10.83 3.08
CA VAL A 84 -15.61 11.89 3.97
C VAL A 84 -16.32 12.97 3.15
N GLY A 85 -17.61 13.16 3.40
CA GLY A 85 -18.40 14.26 2.84
C GLY A 85 -18.35 15.52 3.71
N SER A 86 -18.93 16.62 3.21
CA SER A 86 -18.93 17.95 3.86
C SER A 86 -19.49 17.97 5.29
N ASP A 87 -20.43 17.06 5.59
CA ASP A 87 -21.13 17.03 6.88
C ASP A 87 -20.52 16.01 7.87
N ALA A 88 -19.42 15.37 7.50
CA ALA A 88 -18.82 14.32 8.30
C ALA A 88 -17.94 14.88 9.42
N VAL A 89 -18.04 14.27 10.60
CA VAL A 89 -17.13 14.52 11.72
C VAL A 89 -16.00 13.49 11.69
N ILE A 90 -14.76 13.96 11.62
CA ILE A 90 -13.58 13.10 11.65
C ILE A 90 -12.94 13.14 13.04
N LEU A 91 -12.84 11.98 13.69
CA LEU A 91 -12.08 11.82 14.92
C LEU A 91 -10.66 11.33 14.56
N SER A 92 -9.67 12.21 14.72
CA SER A 92 -8.27 11.92 14.38
C SER A 92 -7.40 11.90 15.63
N ASP A 93 -6.67 10.80 15.82
CA ASP A 93 -5.71 10.62 16.92
C ASP A 93 -4.49 11.54 16.73
N GLN A 94 -3.95 12.07 17.82
CA GLN A 94 -2.79 12.98 17.80
C GLN A 94 -1.51 12.33 17.25
N LEU A 95 -1.37 11.00 17.36
CA LEU A 95 -0.24 10.21 16.89
C LEU A 95 -0.45 9.65 15.48
N ASN A 96 -1.54 10.02 14.80
CA ASN A 96 -1.76 9.62 13.42
C ASN A 96 -0.60 10.04 12.52
N HIS A 97 -0.29 9.16 11.56
CA HIS A 97 0.68 9.49 10.53
C HIS A 97 0.25 10.74 9.76
N VAL A 98 1.20 11.59 9.38
CA VAL A 98 0.94 12.88 8.72
C VAL A 98 0.01 12.75 7.51
N SER A 99 0.13 11.67 6.73
CA SER A 99 -0.77 11.40 5.59
C SER A 99 -2.25 11.31 5.95
N ILE A 100 -2.59 10.83 7.15
CA ILE A 100 -3.98 10.73 7.62
C ILE A 100 -4.46 12.13 8.00
N VAL A 101 -3.63 12.90 8.72
CA VAL A 101 -3.93 14.28 9.11
C VAL A 101 -4.17 15.15 7.88
N ASP A 102 -3.30 15.04 6.88
CA ASP A 102 -3.43 15.77 5.60
C ASP A 102 -4.70 15.35 4.86
N ALA A 103 -5.04 14.05 4.84
CA ALA A 103 -6.26 13.57 4.22
C ALA A 103 -7.51 14.16 4.89
N CYS A 104 -7.55 14.16 6.23
CA CYS A 104 -8.67 14.74 6.99
C CYS A 104 -8.88 16.23 6.67
N ARG A 105 -7.79 17.00 6.54
CA ARG A 105 -7.85 18.42 6.19
C ARG A 105 -8.37 18.62 4.77
N LEU A 106 -7.82 17.86 3.80
CA LEU A 106 -8.25 17.91 2.41
C LEU A 106 -9.74 17.57 2.23
N SER A 107 -10.28 16.64 3.04
CA SER A 107 -11.70 16.31 3.05
C SER A 107 -12.59 17.49 3.45
N THR A 108 -12.10 18.38 4.32
CA THR A 108 -12.85 19.52 4.84
C THR A 108 -12.66 20.81 4.04
N GLU A 109 -11.64 20.89 3.19
CA GLU A 109 -11.37 22.06 2.34
C GLU A 109 -12.21 22.12 1.04
N HIS A 110 -13.00 21.07 0.74
CA HIS A 110 -13.91 21.06 -0.42
C HIS A 110 -15.31 21.64 -0.11
N CYS A 111 -15.36 22.74 0.64
CA CYS A 111 -16.56 23.55 0.81
C CYS A 111 -16.39 24.90 0.08
#